data_AF-A0A6J6L7Y0-F1
#
_entry.id   AF-A0A6J6L7Y0-F1
#
_cell.length_a   1.000
_cell.length_b   1.000
_cell.length_c   1.000
_cell.angle_alpha   90.00
_cell.angle_beta   90.00
_cell.angle_gamma   90.00
#
_symmetry.space_group_name_H-M   'P 1'
#
loop_
_entity.id
_entity.type
_entity.pdbx_description
1 polymer ?
#
loop_
_entity_poly.entity_id
_entity_poly.type
_entity_poly.pdbx_seq_one_letter_code
_entity_poly.pdbx_strand_id
1 'polypeptide(L)' 'MPDSLVDEIALIGPKERIADRLDAWRESGVGTLIVGSAQIEAIRVMAELCL' A
#
# COMPACT_ATOMS: atom_id res chain seq x y z
N MET A 1 -2.90 6.83 -17.26
CA MET A 1 -3.11 5.43 -16.86
C MET A 1 -4.55 5.32 -16.36
N PRO A 2 -5.30 4.23 -16.59
CA PRO A 2 -6.64 4.10 -16.04
C PRO A 2 -6.57 3.99 -14.51
N ASP A 3 -7.44 4.70 -13.80
CA ASP A 3 -7.44 4.74 -12.33
C ASP A 3 -7.66 3.35 -11.71
N SER A 4 -8.41 2.48 -12.39
CA SER A 4 -8.62 1.09 -11.96
C SER A 4 -7.34 0.27 -11.96
N LEU A 5 -6.45 0.48 -12.95
CA LEU A 5 -5.17 -0.23 -13.00
C LEU A 5 -4.25 0.25 -11.87
N VAL A 6 -4.30 1.55 -11.52
CA VAL A 6 -3.54 2.10 -10.38
C VAL A 6 -3.94 1.38 -9.09
N ASP A 7 -5.24 1.19 -8.91
CA ASP A 7 -5.80 0.56 -7.71
C ASP A 7 -5.39 -0.90 -7.53
N GLU A 8 -5.15 -1.61 -8.64
CA GLU A 8 -4.69 -3.00 -8.64
C GLU A 8 -3.19 -3.12 -8.39
N ILE A 9 -2.38 -2.17 -8.89
CA ILE A 9 -0.92 -2.28 -8.88
C ILE A 9 -0.22 -1.40 -7.83
N ALA A 10 -0.96 -0.51 -7.16
CA ALA A 10 -0.41 0.44 -6.20
C ALA A 10 -1.35 0.71 -5.03
N LEU A 11 -0.75 0.90 -3.84
CA LEU A 11 -1.46 1.37 -2.65
C LEU A 11 -1.37 2.89 -2.59
N ILE A 12 -2.43 3.57 -3.04
CA ILE A 12 -2.51 5.05 -3.08
C ILE A 12 -3.81 5.51 -2.42
N GLY A 13 -3.71 6.56 -1.60
CA GLY A 13 -4.84 7.24 -1.00
C GLY A 13 -4.65 7.50 0.49
N PRO A 14 -5.75 7.79 1.21
CA PRO A 14 -5.71 7.99 2.66
C PRO A 14 -5.35 6.68 3.38
N LYS A 15 -4.91 6.81 4.64
CA LYS A 15 -4.43 5.69 5.47
C LYS A 15 -5.43 4.53 5.53
N GLU A 16 -6.71 4.83 5.69
CA GLU A 16 -7.78 3.84 5.83
C GLU A 16 -7.87 2.97 4.56
N ARG A 17 -7.82 3.60 3.38
CA ARG A 17 -7.84 2.88 2.09
C ARG A 17 -6.61 2.01 1.89
N ILE A 18 -5.44 2.49 2.31
CA ILE A 18 -4.18 1.71 2.22
C ILE A 18 -4.29 0.48 3.11
N ALA A 19 -4.79 0.62 4.34
CA ALA A 19 -4.97 -0.48 5.28
C ALA A 19 -5.94 -1.54 4.74
N ASP A 20 -7.13 -1.13 4.28
CA ASP A 20 -8.15 -2.04 3.75
C ASP A 20 -7.65 -2.89 2.57
N ARG A 21 -6.75 -2.32 1.75
CA ARG A 21 -6.19 -3.00 0.57
C ARG A 21 -4.94 -3.81 0.87
N LEU A 22 -4.22 -3.49 1.93
CA LEU A 22 -2.98 -4.19 2.28
C LEU A 22 -3.22 -5.68 2.55
N ASP A 23 -4.38 -6.04 3.11
CA ASP A 23 -4.72 -7.44 3.43
C ASP A 23 -4.78 -8.32 2.17
N ALA A 24 -5.35 -7.82 1.07
CA ALA A 24 -5.37 -8.56 -0.20
C ALA A 24 -3.95 -8.85 -0.72
N TRP A 25 -3.00 -7.94 -0.49
CA TRP A 25 -1.59 -8.14 -0.85
C TRP A 25 -0.92 -9.15 0.10
N ARG A 26 -1.26 -9.15 1.39
CA ARG A 26 -0.77 -10.18 2.33
C ARG A 26 -1.24 -11.57 1.92
N GLU A 27 -2.49 -11.69 1.48
CA GLU A 27 -3.08 -12.95 1.02
C GLU A 27 -2.56 -13.42 -0.33
N SER A 28 -2.02 -12.52 -1.17
CA SER A 28 -1.51 -12.88 -2.51
C SER A 28 -0.20 -13.69 -2.47
N GLY A 29 0.40 -13.86 -1.28
CA GLY A 29 1.65 -14.61 -1.11
C GLY A 29 2.90 -13.85 -1.53
N VAL A 30 2.83 -12.53 -1.70
CA VAL A 30 4.05 -11.73 -1.95
C VAL A 30 4.93 -11.71 -0.71
N GLY A 31 6.22 -12.01 -0.88
CA GLY A 31 7.19 -11.99 0.22
C GLY A 31 7.76 -10.60 0.53
N THR A 32 7.65 -9.67 -0.42
CA THR A 32 8.26 -8.33 -0.32
C THR A 32 7.37 -7.30 -0.98
N LEU A 33 7.15 -6.16 -0.30
CA LEU A 33 6.49 -4.97 -0.82
C LEU A 33 7.45 -3.77 -0.72
N ILE A 34 7.67 -3.06 -1.82
CA ILE A 34 8.55 -1.89 -1.85
C ILE A 34 7.71 -0.62 -1.63
N VAL A 35 8.03 0.13 -0.58
CA VAL A 35 7.38 1.43 -0.31
C VAL A 35 8.14 2.55 -1.03
N GLY A 36 7.76 2.80 -2.28
CA GLY A 36 8.32 3.89 -3.09
C GLY A 36 7.60 5.21 -2.86
N SER A 37 7.95 5.95 -1.79
CA SER A 37 7.35 7.26 -1.50
C SER A 37 8.41 8.29 -1.09
N ALA A 38 8.23 9.53 -1.54
CA ALA A 38 9.01 10.68 -1.09
C ALA A 38 8.41 11.35 0.17
N GLN A 39 7.23 10.90 0.62
CA GLN A 39 6.53 11.46 1.78
C GLN A 39 6.85 10.64 3.03
N ILE A 40 7.39 11.30 4.06
CA ILE A 40 7.80 10.62 5.30
C ILE A 40 6.60 10.07 6.07
N GLU A 41 5.45 10.75 5.98
CA GLU A 41 4.19 10.34 6.58
C GLU A 41 3.72 9.00 6.01
N ALA A 42 3.82 8.82 4.69
CA ALA A 42 3.48 7.56 4.03
C ALA A 42 4.39 6.41 4.50
N ILE A 43 5.69 6.68 4.67
CA ILE A 43 6.64 5.68 5.20
C ILE A 43 6.26 5.29 6.63
N ARG A 44 5.90 6.26 7.49
CA ARG A 44 5.45 6.00 8.87
C ARG A 44 4.17 5.18 8.92
N VAL A 45 3.19 5.51 8.07
CA VAL A 45 1.94 4.74 7.97
C VAL A 45 2.22 3.29 7.58
N MET A 46 3.06 3.07 6.56
CA MET A 46 3.42 1.70 6.17
C MET A 46 4.19 0.97 7.26
N ALA A 47 5.04 1.64 8.02
CA ALA A 47 5.70 1.04 9.18
C ALA A 47 4.67 0.62 10.25
N GLU A 48 3.70 1.47 10.59
CA GLU A 48 2.63 1.15 11.54
C GLU A 48 1.75 -0.02 11.09
N LEU A 49 1.43 -0.10 9.80
CA LEU A 49 0.57 -1.15 9.23
C LEU A 49 1.29 -2.50 9.05
N CYS A 50 2.62 -2.50 9.03
CA CYS A 50 3.44 -3.68 8.81
C CYS A 50 4.06 -4.29 10.09
N LEU A 51 4.02 -3.56 11.21
CA LEU A 51 4.41 -4.06 12.54
C LEU A 51 3.40 -5.09 13.07
#